data_AF-C6WBK6-F1
#
_entry.id   AF-C6WBK6-F1
#
_cell.length_a   1.000
_cell.length_b   1.000
_cell.length_c   1.000
_cell.angle_alpha   90.00
_cell.angle_beta   90.00
_cell.angle_gamma   90.00
#
_symmetry.space_group_name_H-M   'P 1'
#
loop_
_entity.id
_entity.type
_entity.pdbx_description
1 polymer ?
#
loop_
_entity_poly.entity_id
_entity_poly.type
_entity_poly.pdbx_seq_one_letter_code
_entity_poly.pdbx_strand_id
1 'polypeptide(L)' 'MTAPARLLTGPDALRLLAEIRDAMRTALREIETLLRRGDVNAADEYLEMVLHTSGEWAHDRLLHAIAQRRGMPSWRTYR' A
#
# COMPACT_ATOMS: atom_id res chain seq x y z
N MET A 1 12.32 14.98 29.21
CA MET A 1 13.30 13.89 28.98
C MET A 1 12.83 13.10 27.76
N THR A 2 13.43 13.33 26.60
CA THR A 2 13.13 12.58 25.36
C THR A 2 13.87 11.25 25.44
N ALA A 3 13.16 10.13 25.32
CA ALA A 3 13.81 8.81 25.24
C ALA A 3 14.77 8.78 24.03
N PRO A 4 15.98 8.20 24.17
CA PRO A 4 16.90 8.11 23.04
C PRO A 4 16.26 7.30 21.91
N ALA A 5 16.37 7.81 20.68
CA ALA A 5 15.93 7.09 19.49
C ALA A 5 16.65 5.73 19.47
N ARG A 6 15.89 4.64 19.62
CA ARG A 6 16.43 3.28 19.52
C ARG A 6 16.86 3.07 18.07
N LEU A 7 18.17 2.96 17.85
CA LEU A 7 18.72 2.55 16.56
C LEU A 7 18.17 1.16 16.23
N LEU A 8 17.50 1.05 15.07
CA LEU A 8 17.13 -0.24 14.51
C LEU A 8 18.40 -1.04 14.26
N THR A 9 18.53 -2.21 14.90
CA THR A 9 19.60 -3.14 14.58
C THR A 9 19.37 -3.76 13.20
N GLY A 10 20.39 -4.36 12.59
CA GLY A 10 20.25 -5.05 11.30
C GLY A 10 19.08 -6.06 11.28
N PRO A 11 18.97 -6.98 12.26
CA PRO A 11 17.84 -7.89 12.35
C PRO A 11 16.48 -7.21 12.54
N ASP A 12 16.40 -6.17 13.36
CA ASP A 12 15.14 -5.44 13.59
C ASP A 12 14.66 -4.70 12.34
N ALA A 13 15.60 -4.11 11.58
CA ALA A 13 15.30 -3.46 10.31
C ALA A 13 14.78 -4.46 9.27
N LEU A 14 15.40 -5.65 9.17
CA LEU A 14 14.95 -6.70 8.26
C LEU A 14 13.54 -7.21 8.62
N ARG A 15 13.25 -7.37 9.91
CA ARG A 15 11.92 -7.76 10.39
C ARG A 15 10.88 -6.70 10.03
N LEU A 16 11.18 -5.43 10.27
CA LEU A 16 10.29 -4.31 9.92
C LEU A 16 10.04 -4.25 8.41
N LEU A 17 11.07 -4.43 7.58
CA LEU A 17 10.91 -4.47 6.12
C LEU A 17 10.04 -5.63 5.66
N ALA A 18 10.15 -6.80 6.31
CA ALA A 18 9.30 -7.95 6.01
C ALA A 18 7.82 -7.65 6.36
N GLU A 19 7.57 -7.05 7.53
CA GLU A 19 6.23 -6.65 7.97
C GLU A 19 5.61 -5.62 7.02
N ILE A 20 6.35 -4.58 6.63
CA ILE A 20 5.90 -3.58 5.66
C ILE A 20 5.58 -4.24 4.32
N ARG A 21 6.46 -5.11 3.81
CA ARG A 21 6.25 -5.82 2.55
C ARG A 21 4.97 -6.67 2.59
N ASP A 22 4.72 -7.35 3.70
CA ASP A 22 3.55 -8.22 3.84
C ASP A 22 2.26 -7.40 3.98
N ALA A 23 2.29 -6.29 4.71
CA ALA A 23 1.18 -5.32 4.78
C ALA A 23 0.83 -4.78 3.39
N MET A 24 1.82 -4.34 2.62
CA MET A 24 1.63 -3.85 1.24
C MET A 24 1.06 -4.93 0.32
N ARG A 25 1.49 -6.19 0.47
CA ARG A 25 0.94 -7.31 -0.31
C ARG A 25 -0.51 -7.62 0.05
N THR A 26 -0.89 -7.44 1.30
CA THR A 26 -2.28 -7.63 1.76
C THR A 26 -3.16 -6.51 1.24
N ALA A 27 -2.76 -5.24 1.37
CA ALA A 27 -3.48 -4.10 0.82
C ALA A 27 -3.72 -4.25 -0.69
N LEU A 28 -2.68 -4.63 -1.45
CA LEU A 28 -2.81 -4.86 -2.89
C LEU A 28 -3.84 -5.95 -3.22
N ARG A 29 -3.87 -7.06 -2.47
CA ARG A 29 -4.83 -8.15 -2.68
C ARG A 29 -6.26 -7.73 -2.39
N GLU A 30 -6.48 -6.89 -1.40
CA GLU A 30 -7.80 -6.36 -1.06
C GLU A 30 -8.32 -5.48 -2.19
N ILE A 31 -7.52 -4.51 -2.62
CA ILE A 31 -7.86 -3.60 -3.73
C ILE A 31 -8.14 -4.39 -5.02
N GLU A 32 -7.31 -5.38 -5.35
CA GLU A 32 -7.55 -6.26 -6.51
C GLU A 32 -8.86 -7.05 -6.41
N THR A 33 -9.24 -7.46 -5.20
CA THR A 33 -10.48 -8.20 -4.97
C THR A 33 -11.70 -7.29 -5.16
N LEU A 34 -11.68 -6.08 -4.60
CA LEU A 34 -12.72 -5.07 -4.81
C LEU A 34 -12.87 -4.75 -6.30
N LEU A 35 -11.77 -4.46 -6.98
CA LEU A 35 -11.79 -4.13 -8.40
C LEU A 35 -12.22 -5.32 -9.29
N ARG A 36 -11.96 -6.58 -8.90
CA ARG A 36 -12.47 -7.77 -9.61
C ARG A 36 -13.98 -7.95 -9.46
N ARG A 37 -14.55 -7.48 -8.35
CA ARG A 37 -15.99 -7.46 -8.11
C ARG A 37 -16.69 -6.27 -8.79
N GLY A 38 -15.93 -5.38 -9.43
CA GLY A 38 -16.43 -4.14 -10.02
C GLY A 38 -16.70 -3.04 -8.98
N ASP A 39 -16.28 -3.22 -7.73
CA ASP A 39 -16.49 -2.25 -6.67
C ASP A 39 -15.35 -1.21 -6.66
N VAL A 40 -15.44 -0.28 -7.60
CA VAL A 40 -14.42 0.77 -7.79
C VAL A 40 -14.45 1.78 -6.64
N ASN A 41 -15.64 2.10 -6.11
CA ASN A 41 -15.78 3.06 -5.01
C ASN A 41 -15.12 2.54 -3.73
N ALA A 42 -15.37 1.27 -3.36
CA ALA A 42 -14.72 0.70 -2.18
C ALA A 42 -13.19 0.58 -2.36
N ALA A 43 -12.71 0.32 -3.58
CA ALA A 43 -11.28 0.31 -3.88
C ALA A 43 -10.64 1.70 -3.69
N ASP A 44 -11.33 2.76 -4.10
CA ASP A 44 -10.89 4.15 -3.94
C ASP A 44 -10.89 4.55 -2.45
N GLU A 45 -11.95 4.23 -1.71
CA GLU A 45 -12.04 4.45 -0.26
C GLU A 45 -10.91 3.74 0.50
N TYR A 46 -10.57 2.51 0.11
CA TYR A 46 -9.45 1.79 0.71
C TYR A 46 -8.11 2.48 0.45
N LEU A 47 -7.90 2.98 -0.76
CA LEU A 47 -6.68 3.73 -1.13
C LEU A 47 -6.57 5.04 -0.35
N GLU A 48 -7.66 5.78 -0.18
CA GLU A 48 -7.71 6.99 0.65
C GLU A 48 -7.42 6.68 2.13
N MET A 49 -7.93 5.56 2.66
CA MET A 49 -7.57 5.08 4.00
C MET A 49 -6.06 4.80 4.12
N VAL A 50 -5.45 4.18 3.10
CA VAL A 50 -3.99 3.95 3.07
C VAL A 50 -3.24 5.28 3.04
N LEU A 51 -3.68 6.25 2.23
CA LEU A 51 -3.07 7.58 2.17
C LEU A 51 -3.08 8.26 3.54
N HIS A 52 -4.23 8.24 4.23
CA HIS A 52 -4.36 8.88 5.53
C HIS A 52 -3.57 8.18 6.64
N THR A 53 -3.51 6.84 6.60
CA THR A 53 -2.93 6.03 7.68
C THR A 53 -1.42 5.78 7.51
N SER A 54 -0.99 5.58 6.27
CA SER A 54 0.38 5.14 5.91
C SER A 54 1.14 6.16 5.06
N GLY A 55 0.48 7.24 4.63
CA GLY A 55 1.06 8.33 3.88
C GLY A 55 1.17 8.10 2.38
N GLU A 56 1.60 9.15 1.68
CA GLU A 56 1.68 9.23 0.22
C GLU A 56 2.54 8.13 -0.40
N TRP A 57 3.68 7.81 0.21
CA TRP A 57 4.58 6.80 -0.35
C TRP A 57 3.91 5.42 -0.49
N ALA A 58 3.18 4.98 0.54
CA ALA A 58 2.48 3.69 0.51
C ALA A 58 1.33 3.71 -0.49
N HIS A 59 0.55 4.79 -0.49
CA HIS A 59 -0.53 5.02 -1.43
C HIS A 59 -0.04 4.93 -2.89
N ASP A 60 0.95 5.73 -3.26
CA ASP A 60 1.49 5.78 -4.62
C ASP A 60 2.12 4.46 -5.05
N ARG A 61 2.76 3.75 -4.11
CA ARG A 61 3.35 2.44 -4.39
C ARG A 61 2.30 1.39 -4.71
N LEU A 62 1.15 1.42 -4.03
CA LEU A 62 0.00 0.55 -4.32
C LEU A 62 -0.59 0.90 -5.69
N LEU A 63 -0.84 2.18 -5.96
CA LEU A 63 -1.36 2.65 -7.24
C LEU A 63 -0.49 2.18 -8.42
N HIS A 64 0.82 2.35 -8.29
CA HIS A 64 1.77 1.89 -9.30
C HIS A 64 1.74 0.37 -9.48
N ALA A 65 1.68 -0.40 -8.39
CA ALA A 65 1.59 -1.86 -8.45
C ALA A 65 0.30 -2.34 -9.13
N ILE A 66 -0.83 -1.70 -8.85
CA ILE A 66 -2.11 -1.99 -9.50
C ILE A 66 -2.04 -1.72 -11.00
N ALA A 67 -1.52 -0.55 -11.39
CA ALA A 67 -1.37 -0.17 -12.80
C ALA A 67 -0.51 -1.18 -13.56
N GLN A 68 0.66 -1.57 -13.01
CA GLN A 68 1.53 -2.58 -13.61
C GLN A 68 0.82 -3.93 -13.80
N ARG A 69 0.11 -4.42 -12.77
CA ARG A 69 -0.57 -5.73 -12.84
C ARG A 69 -1.72 -5.75 -13.83
N ARG A 70 -2.32 -4.59 -14.11
CA ARG A 70 -3.39 -4.44 -15.11
C ARG A 70 -2.89 -4.07 -16.49
N GLY A 71 -1.57 -3.92 -16.68
CA GLY A 71 -0.99 -3.47 -17.95
C GLY A 71 -1.42 -2.05 -18.33
N MET A 72 -1.71 -1.20 -17.34
CA MET A 72 -2.21 0.16 -17.55
C MET A 72 -1.09 1.19 -17.33
N PRO A 73 -1.12 2.30 -18.07
CA PRO A 73 -0.18 3.42 -17.86
C PRO A 73 -0.42 4.13 -16.51
N SER A 74 -1.65 4.07 -16.00
CA SER A 74 -2.02 4.58 -14.68
C SER A 74 -3.26 3.85 -14.12
N TRP A 75 -3.47 3.90 -12.81
CA TRP A 75 -4.63 3.29 -12.16
C TRP A 75 -5.95 4.04 -12.45
N ARG A 76 -5.89 5.34 -12.76
CA ARG A 76 -7.06 6.22 -13.02
C ARG A 76 -7.69 6.05 -14.40
N THR A 77 -7.19 5.12 -15.21
CA THR A 77 -7.73 4.90 -16.56
C THR A 77 -9.08 4.15 -16.55
N TYR A 78 -9.56 3.71 -15.38
CA TYR A 78 -10.97 3.35 -15.15
C TYR A 78 -11.76 4.61 -14.80
N ARG A 79 -12.30 5.29 -15.82
CA ARG A 79 -13.44 6.22 -15.69
C ARG A 79 -14.45 5.90 -16.77
#